data_AF-A0A954LFA6-F1
#
_entry.id   AF-A0A954LFA6-F1
#
_cell.length_a   1.000
_cell.length_b   1.000
_cell.length_c   1.000
_cell.angle_alpha   90.00
_cell.angle_beta   90.00
_cell.angle_gamma   90.00
#
_symmetry.space_group_name_H-M   'P 1'
#
loop_
_entity.id
_entity.type
_entity.pdbx_description
1 polymer ?
#
loop_
_entity_poly.entity_id
_entity_poly.type
_entity_poly.pdbx_seq_one_letter_code
_entity_poly.pdbx_strand_id
1 'polypeptide(L)'
;MMNRRIAALCALTAVSWITMTLTHECGHLIGGWFSGATLQQADLLPWHLPYSVFDPNPHPLLTLWSGPLLGILVPVGFAGLVRHERVWFIASFCVLANGLYLAVAWVSGDRWLDTTQLLEHGAAPVSIAMYCLFTISTGYYRLRRSFIRQFLVSTQTPVSAEDRPH
;
A
#
# COMPACT_ATOMS: atom_id res chain seq x y z
N MET A 1 19.83 20.41 -9.43
CA MET A 1 19.78 19.25 -8.52
C MET A 1 18.40 19.04 -7.88
N MET A 2 17.68 20.10 -7.48
CA MET A 2 16.32 20.02 -6.90
C MET A 2 15.29 19.35 -7.82
N ASN A 3 15.24 19.71 -9.11
CA ASN A 3 14.28 19.14 -10.07
C ASN A 3 14.41 17.62 -10.24
N ARG A 4 15.64 17.08 -10.17
CA ARG A 4 15.88 15.62 -10.25
C ARG A 4 15.34 14.89 -9.02
N ARG A 5 15.45 15.47 -7.82
CA ARG A 5 14.94 14.87 -6.58
C ARG A 5 13.41 14.89 -6.55
N ILE A 6 12.80 16.01 -6.96
CA ILE A 6 11.36 16.13 -7.09
C ILE A 6 10.83 15.12 -8.12
N ALA A 7 11.46 15.02 -9.29
CA ALA A 7 11.08 14.04 -10.31
C ALA A 7 11.19 12.60 -9.78
N ALA A 8 12.26 12.26 -9.05
CA ALA A 8 12.42 10.93 -8.45
C ALA A 8 11.36 10.65 -7.38
N LEU A 9 11.00 11.64 -6.56
CA LEU A 9 9.93 11.51 -5.57
C LEU A 9 8.57 11.30 -6.26
N CYS A 10 8.23 12.13 -7.25
CA CYS A 10 7.00 11.98 -8.01
C CYS A 10 6.91 10.60 -8.68
N ALA A 11 8.01 10.15 -9.30
CA ALA A 11 8.08 8.82 -9.91
C ALA A 11 7.89 7.71 -8.89
N LEU A 12 8.56 7.78 -7.72
CA LEU A 12 8.41 6.78 -6.67
C LEU A 12 6.99 6.76 -6.10
N THR A 13 6.37 7.92 -5.89
CA THR A 13 4.98 7.98 -5.43
C THR A 13 4.02 7.38 -6.47
N ALA A 14 4.19 7.70 -7.75
CA ALA A 14 3.37 7.13 -8.83
C ALA A 14 3.52 5.60 -8.91
N VAL A 15 4.76 5.09 -8.87
CA VAL A 15 5.01 3.64 -8.84
C VAL A 15 4.42 3.00 -7.58
N SER A 16 4.51 3.68 -6.43
CA SER A 16 3.95 3.17 -5.18
C SER A 16 2.42 3.10 -5.22
N TRP A 17 1.77 4.09 -5.83
CA TRP A 17 0.32 4.08 -6.05
C TRP A 17 -0.10 2.89 -6.91
N ILE A 18 0.52 2.72 -8.09
CA ILE A 18 0.23 1.61 -9.00
C ILE A 18 0.48 0.25 -8.32
N THR A 19 1.57 0.14 -7.56
CA THR A 19 1.89 -1.09 -6.83
C THR A 19 0.82 -1.39 -5.78
N MET A 20 0.40 -0.38 -5.02
CA MET A 20 -0.61 -0.56 -3.98
C MET A 20 -1.94 -1.02 -4.58
N THR A 21 -2.46 -0.32 -5.59
CA THR A 21 -3.75 -0.65 -6.19
C THR A 21 -3.72 -2.02 -6.86
N LEU A 22 -2.65 -2.33 -7.59
CA LEU A 22 -2.52 -3.62 -8.27
C LEU A 22 -2.42 -4.78 -7.28
N THR A 23 -1.57 -4.68 -6.27
CA THR A 23 -1.38 -5.77 -5.30
C THR A 23 -2.60 -5.97 -4.41
N HIS A 24 -3.33 -4.90 -4.11
CA HIS A 24 -4.59 -4.96 -3.39
C HIS A 24 -5.66 -5.69 -4.20
N GLU A 25 -5.93 -5.28 -5.44
CA GLU A 25 -6.92 -5.97 -6.28
C GLU A 25 -6.54 -7.39 -6.64
N CYS A 26 -5.27 -7.64 -6.97
CA CYS A 26 -4.80 -9.01 -7.16
C CYS A 26 -5.03 -9.86 -5.90
N GLY A 27 -4.99 -9.25 -4.72
CA GLY A 27 -5.35 -9.93 -3.48
C GLY A 27 -6.80 -10.38 -3.45
N HIS A 28 -7.74 -9.52 -3.85
CA HIS A 28 -9.15 -9.90 -4.01
C HIS A 28 -9.34 -11.00 -5.06
N LEU A 29 -8.64 -10.90 -6.20
CA LEU A 29 -8.67 -11.94 -7.25
C LEU A 29 -8.22 -13.30 -6.73
N ILE A 30 -7.10 -13.33 -6.01
CA ILE A 30 -6.56 -14.55 -5.42
C ILE A 30 -7.50 -15.10 -4.34
N GLY A 31 -8.03 -14.25 -3.45
CA GLY A 31 -8.96 -14.65 -2.40
C GLY A 31 -10.30 -15.16 -2.95
N GLY A 32 -10.81 -14.53 -4.00
CA GLY A 32 -12.01 -14.95 -4.73
C GLY A 32 -11.80 -16.32 -5.36
N TRP A 33 -10.68 -16.54 -6.03
CA TRP A 33 -10.39 -17.84 -6.63
C TRP A 33 -10.25 -18.95 -5.58
N PHE A 34 -9.54 -18.69 -4.47
CA PHE A 34 -9.40 -19.66 -3.38
C PHE A 34 -10.71 -19.95 -2.65
N SER A 35 -11.63 -18.97 -2.56
CA SER A 35 -12.96 -19.21 -2.01
C SER A 35 -13.88 -19.99 -2.95
N GLY A 36 -13.52 -20.15 -4.23
CA GLY A 36 -14.38 -20.74 -5.24
C GLY A 36 -15.39 -19.75 -5.82
N ALA A 37 -15.15 -18.44 -5.65
CA ALA A 37 -16.00 -17.40 -6.18
C ALA A 37 -15.81 -17.26 -7.71
N THR A 38 -16.88 -16.95 -8.42
CA THR A 38 -16.83 -16.74 -9.88
C THR A 38 -16.66 -15.26 -10.19
N LEU A 39 -15.55 -14.90 -10.84
CA LEU A 39 -15.28 -13.52 -11.24
C LEU A 39 -16.24 -13.10 -12.36
N GLN A 40 -17.02 -12.05 -12.14
CA GLN A 40 -17.93 -11.48 -13.14
C GLN A 40 -17.28 -10.32 -13.87
N GLN A 41 -16.66 -9.41 -13.12
CA GLN A 41 -16.06 -8.19 -13.65
C GLN A 41 -14.85 -7.80 -12.81
N ALA A 42 -13.77 -7.39 -13.46
CA ALA A 42 -12.63 -6.78 -12.81
C ALA A 42 -12.19 -5.56 -13.61
N ASP A 43 -11.94 -4.45 -12.93
CA ASP A 43 -11.21 -3.33 -13.49
C ASP A 43 -9.97 -3.07 -12.65
N LEU A 44 -8.81 -3.04 -13.31
CA LEU A 44 -7.48 -2.94 -12.70
C LEU A 44 -6.82 -1.59 -13.03
N LEU A 45 -7.51 -0.69 -13.74
CA LEU A 45 -6.93 0.58 -14.13
C LEU A 45 -6.70 1.44 -12.87
N PRO A 46 -5.44 1.83 -12.57
CA PRO A 46 -5.08 2.52 -11.33
C PRO A 46 -5.57 3.98 -11.25
N TRP A 47 -6.22 4.47 -12.31
CA TRP A 47 -6.71 5.85 -12.43
C TRP A 47 -8.14 6.04 -11.90
N HIS A 48 -8.87 4.95 -11.70
CA HIS A 48 -10.10 4.91 -10.90
C HIS A 48 -9.90 3.92 -9.74
N LEU A 49 -10.83 3.87 -8.79
CA LEU A 49 -10.82 2.87 -7.73
C LEU A 49 -11.06 1.51 -8.37
N PRO A 50 -10.02 0.66 -8.48
CA PRO A 50 -10.18 -0.61 -9.16
C PRO A 50 -11.04 -1.51 -8.28
N TYR A 51 -11.76 -2.44 -8.91
CA TYR A 51 -12.77 -3.25 -8.23
C TYR A 51 -12.91 -4.61 -8.90
N SER A 52 -13.25 -5.60 -8.08
CA SER A 52 -13.46 -6.98 -8.52
C SER A 52 -14.80 -7.49 -7.97
N VAL A 53 -15.74 -7.82 -8.87
CA VAL A 53 -17.08 -8.33 -8.52
C VAL A 53 -17.13 -9.83 -8.69
N PHE A 54 -17.58 -10.53 -7.65
CA PHE A 54 -17.75 -11.98 -7.64
C PHE A 54 -19.19 -12.39 -7.35
N ASP A 55 -19.73 -13.31 -8.15
CA ASP A 55 -21.03 -13.93 -7.92
C ASP A 55 -21.10 -15.33 -8.60
N PRO A 56 -21.35 -16.42 -7.86
CA PRO A 56 -21.50 -16.50 -6.40
C PRO A 56 -20.18 -16.31 -5.64
N ASN A 57 -20.24 -15.77 -4.43
CA ASN A 57 -19.10 -15.66 -3.51
C ASN A 57 -19.39 -16.39 -2.18
N PRO A 58 -18.95 -17.64 -2.02
CA PRO A 58 -19.30 -18.46 -0.86
C PRO A 58 -18.58 -18.00 0.43
N HIS A 59 -17.44 -17.32 0.32
CA HIS A 59 -16.67 -16.81 1.46
C HIS A 59 -16.23 -15.35 1.23
N PRO A 60 -17.18 -14.39 1.33
CA PRO A 60 -16.92 -12.99 1.00
C PRO A 60 -15.87 -12.36 1.91
N LEU A 61 -15.85 -12.70 3.20
CA LEU A 61 -14.82 -12.22 4.13
C LEU A 61 -13.40 -12.63 3.72
N LEU A 62 -13.22 -13.85 3.20
CA LEU A 62 -11.90 -14.30 2.73
C LEU A 62 -11.46 -13.46 1.53
N THR A 63 -12.36 -13.26 0.58
CA THR A 63 -12.11 -12.44 -0.62
C THR A 63 -11.77 -11.00 -0.25
N LEU A 64 -12.59 -10.38 0.62
CA LEU A 64 -12.42 -8.99 1.06
C LEU A 64 -11.14 -8.79 1.88
N TRP A 65 -10.79 -9.69 2.79
CA TRP A 65 -9.53 -9.57 3.54
C TRP A 65 -8.29 -9.85 2.71
N SER A 66 -8.40 -10.69 1.68
CA SER A 66 -7.25 -11.04 0.84
C SER A 66 -6.67 -9.84 0.11
N GLY A 67 -7.49 -8.86 -0.26
CA GLY A 67 -7.04 -7.61 -0.89
C GLY A 67 -6.06 -6.82 -0.01
N PRO A 68 -6.51 -6.30 1.15
CA PRO A 68 -5.65 -5.61 2.10
C PRO A 68 -4.43 -6.45 2.55
N LEU A 69 -4.62 -7.74 2.85
CA LEU A 69 -3.55 -8.60 3.36
C LEU A 69 -2.46 -8.84 2.32
N LEU A 70 -2.82 -9.24 1.09
CA LEU A 70 -1.83 -9.45 0.03
C LEU A 70 -1.25 -8.13 -0.48
N GLY A 71 -2.05 -7.06 -0.48
CA GLY A 71 -1.64 -5.69 -0.77
C GLY A 71 -0.52 -5.16 0.13
N ILE A 72 -0.35 -5.72 1.34
CA ILE A 72 0.80 -5.42 2.21
C ILE A 72 1.88 -6.50 2.21
N LEU A 73 1.50 -7.77 2.21
CA LEU A 73 2.45 -8.88 2.35
C LEU A 73 3.34 -9.02 1.11
N VAL A 74 2.78 -8.85 -0.09
CA VAL A 74 3.53 -8.99 -1.34
C VAL A 74 4.59 -7.88 -1.48
N PRO A 75 4.26 -6.56 -1.35
CA PRO A 75 5.27 -5.51 -1.41
C PRO A 75 6.32 -5.62 -0.31
N VAL A 76 5.93 -5.96 0.92
CA VAL A 76 6.87 -6.11 2.05
C VAL A 76 7.80 -7.32 1.86
N GLY A 77 7.26 -8.45 1.43
CA GLY A 77 8.05 -9.65 1.12
C GLY A 77 9.05 -9.38 0.00
N PHE A 78 8.60 -8.72 -1.07
CA PHE A 78 9.47 -8.33 -2.18
C PHE A 78 10.57 -7.35 -1.75
N ALA A 79 10.23 -6.35 -0.93
CA ALA A 79 11.22 -5.44 -0.35
C ALA A 79 12.22 -6.16 0.55
N GLY A 80 11.78 -7.18 1.29
CA GLY A 80 12.64 -8.04 2.11
C GLY A 80 13.62 -8.88 1.29
N LEU A 81 13.20 -9.33 0.10
CA LEU A 81 14.03 -10.10 -0.83
C LEU A 81 15.05 -9.22 -1.55
N VAL A 82 14.62 -8.08 -2.11
CA VAL A 82 15.49 -7.17 -2.87
C VAL A 82 16.40 -6.34 -1.96
N ARG A 83 15.96 -6.05 -0.73
CA ARG A 83 16.68 -5.29 0.30
C ARG A 83 17.14 -3.88 -0.13
N HIS A 84 16.48 -3.30 -1.13
CA HIS A 84 16.81 -1.99 -1.67
C HIS A 84 15.91 -0.88 -1.08
N GLU A 85 16.50 0.26 -0.70
CA GLU A 85 15.82 1.35 0.00
C GLU A 85 14.63 1.93 -0.78
N ARG A 86 14.72 2.03 -2.11
CA ARG A 86 13.59 2.48 -2.96
C ARG A 86 12.40 1.49 -2.95
N VAL A 87 12.67 0.19 -2.87
CA VAL A 87 11.62 -0.84 -2.81
C VAL A 87 10.97 -0.83 -1.43
N TRP A 88 11.76 -0.61 -0.37
CA TRP A 88 11.22 -0.39 0.97
C TRP A 88 10.37 0.88 1.08
N PHE A 89 10.69 1.95 0.33
CA PHE A 89 9.82 3.12 0.23
C PHE A 89 8.45 2.74 -0.35
N ILE A 90 8.44 2.02 -1.48
CA ILE A 90 7.21 1.54 -2.14
C ILE A 90 6.40 0.65 -1.19
N ALA A 91 7.03 -0.34 -0.54
CA ALA A 91 6.34 -1.23 0.39
C ALA A 91 5.77 -0.49 1.60
N SER A 92 6.51 0.49 2.15
CA SER A 92 6.04 1.29 3.28
C SER A 92 4.86 2.19 2.89
N PHE A 93 4.87 2.71 1.66
CA PHE A 93 3.72 3.42 1.09
C PHE A 93 2.51 2.48 0.95
N CYS A 94 2.69 1.27 0.41
CA CYS A 94 1.59 0.30 0.25
C CYS A 94 0.96 -0.05 1.59
N VAL A 95 1.77 -0.30 2.63
CA VAL A 95 1.29 -0.56 4.00
C VAL A 95 0.46 0.61 4.52
N LEU A 96 0.99 1.84 4.43
CA LEU A 96 0.29 3.04 4.89
C LEU A 96 -1.02 3.27 4.12
N ALA A 97 -0.97 3.17 2.80
CA ALA A 97 -2.10 3.44 1.91
C ALA A 97 -3.23 2.42 2.11
N ASN A 98 -2.92 1.13 2.31
CA ASN A 98 -3.94 0.11 2.61
C ASN A 98 -4.69 0.40 3.92
N GLY A 99 -3.96 0.78 4.98
CA GLY A 99 -4.58 1.16 6.25
C GLY A 99 -5.42 2.42 6.14
N LEU A 100 -4.90 3.44 5.44
CA LEU A 100 -5.62 4.69 5.24
C LEU A 100 -6.85 4.50 4.35
N TYR A 101 -6.78 3.65 3.33
CA TYR A 101 -7.91 3.31 2.47
C TYR A 101 -9.08 2.74 3.29
N LEU A 102 -8.84 1.72 4.12
CA LEU A 102 -9.88 1.16 4.98
C LEU A 102 -10.40 2.16 6.02
N ALA A 103 -9.52 2.99 6.59
CA ALA A 103 -9.92 4.03 7.53
C ALA A 103 -10.80 5.12 6.89
N VAL A 104 -10.45 5.58 5.69
CA VAL A 104 -11.25 6.55 4.94
C VAL A 104 -12.56 5.92 4.49
N ALA A 105 -12.53 4.68 4.02
CA ALA A 105 -13.73 3.92 3.69
C ALA A 105 -14.69 3.83 4.88
N TRP A 106 -14.17 3.55 6.09
CA TRP A 106 -14.94 3.56 7.33
C TRP A 106 -15.69 4.87 7.54
N VAL A 107 -14.99 6.00 7.39
CA VAL A 107 -15.56 7.33 7.63
C VAL A 107 -16.54 7.73 6.52
N SER A 108 -16.25 7.36 5.27
CA SER A 108 -17.11 7.69 4.12
C SER A 108 -18.42 6.91 4.12
N GLY A 109 -18.42 5.67 4.61
CA GLY A 109 -19.60 4.79 4.62
C GLY A 109 -20.11 4.40 3.22
N ASP A 110 -19.30 4.55 2.16
CA ASP A 110 -19.68 4.11 0.83
C ASP A 110 -19.79 2.58 0.78
N ARG A 111 -20.90 2.08 0.25
CA ARG A 111 -21.24 0.64 0.23
C ARG A 111 -20.31 -0.16 -0.65
N TRP A 112 -19.70 0.45 -1.65
CA TRP A 112 -18.80 -0.24 -2.57
C TRP A 112 -17.38 -0.39 -2.02
N LEU A 113 -17.05 0.31 -0.93
CA LEU A 113 -15.73 0.23 -0.33
C LEU A 113 -15.61 -0.98 0.60
N ASP A 114 -14.41 -1.55 0.63
CA ASP A 114 -14.09 -2.77 1.38
C ASP A 114 -14.52 -2.75 2.84
N THR A 115 -14.32 -1.63 3.54
CA THR A 115 -14.67 -1.54 4.95
C THR A 115 -16.17 -1.76 5.18
N THR A 116 -17.01 -1.16 4.34
CA THR A 116 -18.46 -1.29 4.46
C THR A 116 -18.86 -2.72 4.12
N GLN A 117 -18.32 -3.28 3.03
CA GLN A 117 -18.58 -4.67 2.66
C GLN A 117 -18.10 -5.66 3.72
N LEU A 118 -16.95 -5.42 4.36
CA LEU A 118 -16.42 -6.23 5.45
C LEU A 118 -17.39 -6.23 6.64
N LEU A 119 -17.89 -5.06 7.03
CA LEU A 119 -18.86 -4.92 8.13
C LEU A 119 -20.20 -5.59 7.80
N GLU A 120 -20.70 -5.43 6.57
CA GLU A 120 -21.94 -6.05 6.10
C GLU A 120 -21.86 -7.58 6.09
N HIS A 121 -20.70 -8.14 5.74
CA HIS A 121 -20.45 -9.58 5.76
C HIS A 121 -20.01 -10.11 7.13
N GLY A 122 -20.07 -9.29 8.19
CA GLY A 122 -19.89 -9.73 9.57
C GLY A 122 -18.46 -9.68 10.11
N ALA A 123 -17.54 -8.93 9.48
CA ALA A 123 -16.22 -8.69 10.03
C ALA A 123 -16.31 -7.93 11.36
N ALA A 124 -15.52 -8.34 12.35
CA ALA A 124 -15.48 -7.65 13.64
C ALA A 124 -14.89 -6.24 13.46
N PRO A 125 -15.58 -5.16 13.89
CA PRO A 125 -15.06 -3.79 13.86
C PRO A 125 -13.65 -3.63 14.42
N VAL A 126 -13.38 -4.34 15.51
CA VAL A 126 -12.08 -4.34 16.19
C VAL A 126 -10.97 -4.87 15.29
N SER A 127 -11.24 -5.88 14.47
CA SER A 127 -10.23 -6.44 13.54
C SER A 127 -9.79 -5.42 12.50
N ILE A 128 -10.73 -4.67 11.93
CA ILE A 128 -10.48 -3.60 10.97
C ILE A 128 -9.75 -2.43 11.65
N ALA A 129 -10.20 -2.02 12.84
CA ALA A 129 -9.54 -0.96 13.61
C ALA A 129 -8.09 -1.32 13.96
N MET A 130 -7.83 -2.56 14.42
CA MET A 130 -6.48 -3.04 14.71
C MET A 130 -5.61 -3.08 13.44
N TYR A 131 -6.17 -3.55 12.33
CA TYR A 131 -5.47 -3.55 11.04
C TYR A 131 -5.08 -2.13 10.62
N CYS A 132 -6.02 -1.17 10.65
CA CYS A 132 -5.75 0.23 10.32
C CYS A 132 -4.70 0.84 11.24
N LEU A 133 -4.83 0.65 12.57
CA LEU A 133 -3.88 1.19 13.54
C LEU A 133 -2.47 0.64 13.29
N PHE A 134 -2.34 -0.67 13.09
CA PHE A 134 -1.06 -1.32 12.84
C PHE A 134 -0.42 -0.84 11.54
N THR A 135 -1.17 -0.86 10.44
CA THR A 135 -0.66 -0.51 9.10
C THR A 135 -0.34 0.98 8.97
N ILE A 136 -1.18 1.86 9.49
CA ILE A 136 -0.91 3.31 9.49
C ILE A 136 0.33 3.62 10.32
N SER A 137 0.42 3.07 11.55
CA SER A 137 1.56 3.34 12.45
C SER A 137 2.89 2.84 11.86
N THR A 138 2.92 1.59 11.40
CA THR A 138 4.14 0.98 10.84
C THR A 138 4.52 1.57 9.49
N GLY A 139 3.54 1.77 8.60
CA GLY A 139 3.73 2.37 7.29
C GLY A 139 4.25 3.79 7.38
N TYR A 140 3.64 4.64 8.21
CA TYR A 140 4.08 6.02 8.41
C TYR A 140 5.51 6.09 8.95
N TYR A 141 5.83 5.33 9.99
CA TYR A 141 7.17 5.32 10.60
C TYR A 141 8.25 4.96 9.57
N ARG A 142 8.03 3.89 8.80
CA ARG A 142 9.02 3.41 7.80
C ARG A 142 9.11 4.32 6.58
N LEU A 143 7.97 4.83 6.10
CA LEU A 143 7.94 5.75 4.96
C LEU A 143 8.67 7.04 5.29
N ARG A 144 8.41 7.62 6.47
CA ARG A 144 9.12 8.82 6.97
C ARG A 144 10.62 8.59 7.05
N ARG A 145 11.05 7.45 7.60
CA ARG A 145 12.49 7.09 7.68
C ARG A 145 13.13 6.97 6.30
N SER A 146 12.43 6.33 5.36
CA SER A 146 12.91 6.15 3.97
C SER A 146 13.03 7.49 3.24
N PHE A 147 12.04 8.36 3.43
CA PHE A 147 12.03 9.71 2.86
C PHE A 147 13.22 10.55 3.35
N ILE A 148 13.46 10.59 4.66
CA ILE A 148 14.57 11.35 5.24
C ILE A 148 15.92 10.85 4.70
N ARG A 149 16.14 9.53 4.67
CA ARG A 149 17.39 8.93 4.17
C ARG A 149 17.66 9.25 2.71
N GLN A 150 16.64 9.14 1.85
CA GLN A 150 16.81 9.26 0.41
C GLN A 150 16.88 10.73 -0.06
N PHE A 151 16.14 11.63 0.59
CA PHE A 151 15.95 12.98 0.06
C PHE A 151 16.56 14.11 0.91
N LEU A 152 16.71 13.91 2.23
CA LEU A 152 17.21 14.96 3.14
C LEU A 152 18.68 14.77 3.54
N VAL A 153 19.13 13.53 3.77
CA VAL A 153 20.51 13.26 4.23
C VAL A 153 21.54 13.32 3.09
N SER A 154 21.14 13.12 1.83
CA SER A 154 22.02 13.22 0.64
C SER A 154 22.49 14.66 0.32
N THR A 155 22.46 15.57 1.28
CA THR A 155 22.77 17.01 1.11
C THR A 155 24.12 17.38 1.72
N GLN A 156 24.77 16.48 2.45
CA GLN A 156 26.12 16.66 2.96
C GLN A 156 27.13 15.88 2.11
N THR A 157 27.61 16.49 1.04
CA THR A 157 28.94 16.17 0.52
C THR A 157 29.93 16.70 1.57
N PRO A 158 30.86 15.88 2.12
CA PRO A 158 31.88 16.42 3.00
C PRO A 158 32.68 17.46 2.21
N VAL A 159 32.73 18.69 2.72
CA VAL A 159 33.67 19.71 2.25
C VAL A 159 35.05 19.10 2.43
N SER A 160 35.74 18.82 1.33
CA SER A 160 37.12 18.33 1.34
C SER A 160 37.95 19.27 2.21
N ALA A 161 38.56 18.71 3.26
CA ALA A 161 39.47 19.39 4.16
C ALA A 161 40.83 19.61 3.47
N GLU A 162 40.83 20.30 2.34
CA GLU A 162 42.02 20.60 1.54
C GLU A 162 42.09 22.10 1.24
N ASP A 163 41.99 22.89 2.31
CA ASP A 163 42.47 24.28 2.31
C ASP A 163 42.90 24.64 3.73
N ARG A 164 44.06 24.12 4.14
CA ARG A 164 44.82 24.65 5.29
C ARG A 164 46.07 25.32 4.72
N PRO A 165 46.16 26.66 4.74
CA PRO A 165 47.41 27.34 4.42
C PRO A 165 48.43 27.02 5.52
N HIS A 166 49.57 26.47 5.10
CA HIS A 166 50.80 26.39 5.89
C HIS A 166 51.54 27.73 5.84
#